data_AF-A0A5C4IV35-F1
#
_entry.id   AF-A0A5C4IV35-F1
#
_cell.length_a   1.000
_cell.length_b   1.000
_cell.length_c   1.000
_cell.angle_alpha   90.00
_cell.angle_beta   90.00
_cell.angle_gamma   90.00
#
_symmetry.space_group_name_H-M   'P 1'
#
loop_
_entity.id
_entity.type
_entity.pdbx_description
1 polymer ?
#
loop_
_entity_poly.entity_id
_entity_poly.type
_entity_poly.pdbx_seq_one_letter_code
_entity_poly.pdbx_strand_id
1 'polypeptide(L)'
;MAGVTGGVNVAGQQKDSCPVTAARQSIGEEPHPDREAVARDGFMTTWEGRQEAVFVGSYEHGSPAGFDMAQRYQRAGFLKKKRESVGNPALVE
;
A
#
# COMPACT_ATOMS: atom_id res chain seq x y z
N MET A 1 14.55 43.12 -30.43
CA MET A 1 15.06 41.79 -30.02
C MET A 1 14.16 41.28 -28.91
N ALA A 2 13.45 40.18 -29.18
CA ALA A 2 12.58 39.55 -28.20
C ALA A 2 13.42 38.72 -27.23
N GLY A 3 13.29 38.98 -25.93
CA GLY A 3 13.79 38.13 -24.86
C GLY A 3 12.60 37.55 -24.09
N VAL A 4 12.19 36.35 -24.47
CA VAL A 4 11.20 35.55 -23.74
C VAL A 4 11.88 35.06 -22.46
N THR A 5 11.55 35.65 -21.31
CA THR A 5 11.87 35.06 -20.00
C THR A 5 10.82 34.01 -19.69
N GLY A 6 11.21 32.74 -19.86
CA GLY A 6 10.37 31.59 -19.59
C GLY A 6 9.90 31.58 -18.14
N GLY A 7 8.58 31.54 -17.95
CA GLY A 7 7.97 31.21 -16.69
C GLY A 7 8.32 29.79 -16.30
N VAL A 8 8.95 29.62 -15.15
CA VAL A 8 9.07 28.31 -14.51
C VAL A 8 7.66 27.95 -14.02
N ASN A 9 6.94 27.20 -14.85
CA ASN A 9 5.79 26.45 -14.40
C ASN A 9 6.29 25.44 -13.38
N VAL A 10 6.13 25.75 -12.10
CA VAL A 10 6.23 24.76 -11.02
C VAL A 10 5.05 23.82 -11.24
N ALA A 11 5.32 22.76 -12.01
CA ALA A 11 4.40 21.67 -12.25
C ALA A 11 3.82 21.24 -10.89
N GLY A 12 2.49 21.19 -10.85
CA GLY A 12 1.72 21.03 -9.63
C GLY A 12 2.30 19.94 -8.74
N GLN A 13 2.41 20.24 -7.45
CA GLN A 13 2.51 19.20 -6.43
C GLN A 13 1.25 18.36 -6.54
N GLN A 14 1.36 17.31 -7.34
CA GLN A 14 0.38 16.24 -7.39
C GLN A 14 0.48 15.55 -6.04
N LYS A 15 -0.40 15.96 -5.11
CA LYS A 15 -0.67 15.26 -3.86
C LYS A 15 -1.37 13.95 -4.22
N ASP A 16 -0.65 13.05 -4.87
CA ASP A 16 -1.02 11.63 -4.94
C ASP A 16 -0.70 11.04 -3.56
N SER A 17 -1.46 11.46 -2.54
CA SER A 17 -1.41 10.80 -1.24
C SER A 17 -1.91 9.38 -1.48
N CYS A 18 -0.97 8.43 -1.56
CA CYS A 18 -1.30 7.01 -1.53
C CYS A 18 -2.29 6.77 -0.37
N PRO A 19 -3.47 6.17 -0.59
CA PRO A 19 -4.48 5.96 0.45
C PRO A 19 -3.91 5.26 1.70
N VAL A 20 -2.85 4.48 1.53
CA VAL A 20 -2.07 3.84 2.60
C VAL A 20 -1.35 4.88 3.46
N THR A 21 -0.71 5.87 2.84
CA THR A 21 -0.04 6.96 3.56
C THR A 21 -1.05 7.80 4.32
N ALA A 22 -2.22 8.07 3.73
CA ALA A 22 -3.31 8.76 4.43
C ALA A 22 -3.86 7.92 5.59
N ALA A 23 -4.03 6.61 5.41
CA ALA A 23 -4.45 5.70 6.46
C ALA A 23 -3.46 5.67 7.63
N ARG A 24 -2.14 5.59 7.35
CA ARG A 24 -1.10 5.71 8.39
C ARG A 24 -1.19 7.05 9.13
N GLN A 25 -1.35 8.15 8.40
CA GLN A 25 -1.50 9.47 9.01
C GLN A 25 -2.73 9.58 9.92
N SER A 26 -3.86 8.94 9.56
CA SER A 26 -5.06 8.97 10.39
C SER A 26 -4.98 8.12 11.67
N ILE A 27 -4.10 7.11 11.71
CA ILE A 27 -3.88 6.31 12.93
C ILE A 27 -2.98 7.07 13.91
N GLY A 28 -2.10 7.94 13.41
CA GLY A 28 -1.25 8.83 14.19
C GLY A 28 -1.98 10.03 14.81
N GLU A 29 -3.27 9.95 15.13
CA GLU A 29 -3.97 10.97 15.95
C GLU A 29 -3.96 10.53 17.42
N GLU A 30 -3.72 11.46 18.36
CA GLU A 30 -3.59 11.10 19.78
C GLU A 30 -4.89 10.50 20.36
N PRO A 31 -4.77 9.49 21.26
CA PRO A 31 -3.52 8.87 21.74
C PRO A 31 -2.93 7.86 20.74
N HIS A 32 -1.62 7.95 20.50
CA HIS A 32 -0.94 7.06 19.55
C HIS A 32 -0.88 5.63 20.08
N PRO A 33 -1.29 4.61 19.32
CA PRO A 33 -1.02 3.22 19.67
C PRO A 33 0.48 2.93 19.53
N ASP A 34 1.05 2.13 20.43
CA ASP A 34 2.46 1.71 20.34
C ASP A 34 2.77 1.02 19.00
N ARG A 35 1.77 0.35 18.41
CA ARG A 35 1.89 -0.39 17.14
C ARG A 35 0.67 -0.19 16.26
N GLU A 36 0.93 -0.10 14.97
CA GLU A 36 -0.07 0.09 13.93
C GLU A 36 0.04 -1.01 12.88
N ALA A 37 -1.10 -1.36 12.28
CA ALA A 37 -1.15 -2.26 11.14
C ALA A 37 -2.12 -1.72 10.08
N VAL A 38 -1.67 -1.62 8.84
CA VAL A 38 -2.48 -1.16 7.71
C VAL A 38 -2.60 -2.28 6.68
N ALA A 39 -3.84 -2.72 6.46
CA ALA A 39 -4.17 -3.67 5.42
C ALA A 39 -4.54 -2.94 4.12
N ARG A 40 -4.04 -3.43 2.98
CA ARG A 40 -4.33 -2.89 1.65
C ARG A 40 -4.50 -4.03 0.63
N ASP A 41 -5.52 -3.92 -0.21
CA ASP A 41 -5.66 -4.81 -1.36
C ASP A 41 -4.65 -4.43 -2.45
N GLY A 42 -4.16 -5.42 -3.19
CA GLY A 42 -3.21 -5.21 -4.28
C GLY A 42 -2.99 -6.45 -5.13
N PHE A 43 -1.86 -6.44 -5.85
CA PHE A 43 -1.44 -7.56 -6.69
C PHE A 43 0.01 -7.90 -6.42
N MET A 44 0.31 -9.20 -6.42
CA MET A 44 1.67 -9.72 -6.35
C MET A 44 2.00 -10.46 -7.64
N THR A 45 3.19 -10.21 -8.19
CA THR A 45 3.71 -10.98 -9.32
C THR A 45 4.60 -12.10 -8.79
N THR A 46 4.27 -13.33 -9.15
CA THR A 46 5.07 -14.53 -8.84
C THR A 46 5.44 -15.25 -10.14
N TRP A 47 6.14 -16.37 -10.04
CA TRP A 47 6.40 -17.23 -11.20
C TRP A 47 5.12 -17.78 -11.86
N GLU A 48 4.01 -17.85 -11.10
CA GLU A 48 2.68 -18.24 -11.58
C GLU A 48 1.93 -17.08 -12.26
N GLY A 49 2.54 -15.90 -12.30
CA GLY A 49 1.96 -14.67 -12.85
C GLY A 49 1.42 -13.72 -11.77
N ARG A 50 0.59 -12.77 -12.23
CA ARG A 50 -0.02 -11.73 -11.39
C ARG A 50 -1.24 -12.29 -10.65
N GLN A 51 -1.22 -12.20 -9.32
CA GLN A 51 -2.28 -12.71 -8.44
C GLN A 51 -2.78 -11.60 -7.52
N GLU A 52 -4.05 -11.67 -7.11
CA GLU A 52 -4.62 -10.78 -6.09
C GLU A 52 -3.99 -11.10 -4.73
N ALA A 53 -3.71 -10.05 -3.94
CA ALA A 53 -3.14 -10.21 -2.61
C ALA A 53 -3.64 -9.12 -1.66
N VAL A 54 -3.68 -9.46 -0.37
CA VAL A 54 -3.81 -8.48 0.72
C VAL A 54 -2.41 -8.29 1.30
N PHE A 55 -1.98 -7.03 1.39
CA PHE A 55 -0.75 -6.65 2.06
C PHE A 55 -1.09 -6.09 3.43
N VAL A 56 -0.33 -6.48 4.44
CA VAL A 56 -0.43 -5.96 5.81
C VAL A 56 0.94 -5.43 6.21
N GLY A 57 1.04 -4.12 6.35
CA GLY A 57 2.23 -3.48 6.89
C GLY A 57 2.05 -3.23 8.37
N SER A 58 3.00 -3.67 9.20
CA SER A 58 3.02 -3.38 10.64
C SER A 58 4.22 -2.54 11.01
N TYR A 59 3.99 -1.51 11.82
CA TYR A 59 4.99 -0.53 12.22
C TYR A 59 4.83 -0.18 13.70
N GLU A 60 5.95 0.11 14.36
CA GLU A 60 5.98 0.69 15.70
C GLU A 60 5.97 2.21 15.59
N HIS A 61 5.22 2.88 16.44
CA HIS A 61 5.12 4.34 16.41
C HIS A 61 6.51 4.97 16.66
N GLY A 62 6.93 5.90 15.79
CA GLY A 62 8.26 6.52 15.84
C GLY A 62 9.41 5.69 15.26
N SER A 63 9.17 4.44 14.84
CA SER A 63 10.18 3.61 14.16
C SER A 63 10.15 3.86 12.64
N PRO A 64 11.32 4.05 12.00
CA PRO A 64 11.41 4.08 10.53
C PRO A 64 11.28 2.67 9.92
N ALA A 65 11.33 1.62 10.73
CA ALA A 65 11.32 0.22 10.31
C ALA A 65 10.02 -0.47 10.73
N GLY A 66 9.49 -1.26 9.80
CA GLY A 66 8.41 -2.22 10.02
C GLY A 66 8.55 -3.38 9.04
N PHE A 67 7.54 -4.23 8.96
CA PHE A 67 7.52 -5.33 7.99
C PHE A 67 6.20 -5.33 7.24
N ASP A 68 6.28 -5.66 5.95
CA ASP A 68 5.13 -5.91 5.12
C ASP A 68 4.99 -7.42 4.88
N MET A 69 3.79 -7.93 5.07
CA MET A 69 3.40 -9.28 4.67
C MET A 69 2.39 -9.23 3.55
N ALA A 70 2.38 -10.23 2.69
CA ALA A 70 1.40 -10.36 1.63
C ALA A 70 0.80 -11.77 1.60
N GLN A 71 -0.52 -11.86 1.74
CA GLN A 71 -1.28 -13.08 1.55
C GLN A 71 -1.94 -13.04 0.17
N ARG A 72 -1.52 -13.94 -0.71
CA ARG A 72 -2.16 -14.16 -2.02
C ARG A 72 -3.51 -14.84 -1.83
N TYR A 73 -4.47 -14.53 -2.67
CA TYR A 73 -5.77 -15.19 -2.68
C TYR A 73 -6.31 -15.38 -4.10
N GLN A 74 -7.25 -16.30 -4.23
CA GLN A 74 -8.01 -16.52 -5.46
C GLN A 74 -9.51 -16.47 -5.19
N ARG A 75 -10.28 -16.10 -6.22
CA ARG A 75 -11.74 -16.09 -6.14
C ARG A 75 -12.28 -17.46 -6.54
N ALA A 76 -12.93 -18.14 -5.60
CA ALA A 76 -13.41 -19.50 -5.72
C ALA A 76 -14.95 -19.61 -5.66
N GLY A 77 -15.45 -20.79 -6.02
CA GLY A 77 -16.87 -21.15 -6.01
C GLY A 77 -17.66 -20.70 -7.26
N PHE A 78 -18.90 -21.21 -7.37
CA PHE A 78 -19.75 -21.08 -8.56
C PHE A 78 -20.05 -19.64 -9.01
N LEU A 79 -19.92 -18.65 -8.11
CA LEU A 79 -20.08 -17.22 -8.40
C LEU A 79 -18.82 -16.37 -8.10
N LYS A 80 -17.65 -16.98 -7.85
CA LYS A 80 -16.41 -16.25 -7.49
C LYS A 80 -16.58 -15.28 -6.31
N LYS A 81 -17.50 -15.60 -5.39
CA LYS A 81 -17.81 -14.82 -4.18
C LYS A 81 -16.92 -15.19 -3.01
N LYS A 82 -16.35 -16.40 -2.99
CA LYS A 82 -15.44 -16.84 -1.93
C LYS A 82 -14.02 -16.40 -2.28
N ARG A 83 -13.26 -15.95 -1.29
CA ARG A 83 -11.82 -15.72 -1.39
C ARG A 83 -11.12 -16.85 -0.64
N GLU A 84 -10.19 -17.52 -1.31
CA GLU A 84 -9.41 -18.60 -0.73
C GLU A 84 -7.93 -18.21 -0.75
N SER A 85 -7.24 -18.43 0.37
CA SER A 85 -5.81 -18.18 0.49
C SER A 85 -5.01 -19.09 -0.43
N VAL A 86 -4.02 -18.53 -1.12
CA VAL A 86 -3.10 -19.27 -1.97
C VAL A 86 -1.73 -19.32 -1.30
N GLY A 87 -1.36 -20.51 -0.81
CA GLY A 87 -0.10 -20.73 -0.10
C GLY A 87 0.02 -19.91 1.20
N ASN A 88 1.25 -19.84 1.72
CA ASN A 88 1.56 -19.10 2.94
C ASN A 88 1.73 -17.59 2.66
N PRO A 89 1.49 -16.72 3.66
CA PRO A 89 1.90 -15.33 3.58
C PRO A 89 3.41 -15.21 3.31
N ALA A 90 3.79 -14.26 2.46
CA ALA A 90 5.18 -13.93 2.20
C ALA A 90 5.55 -12.63 2.91
N LEU A 91 6.75 -12.57 3.49
CA LEU A 91 7.39 -11.29 3.83
C LEU A 91 7.78 -10.60 2.53
N VAL A 92 7.51 -9.30 2.44
CA VAL A 92 7.81 -8.46 1.29
C VAL A 92 8.52 -7.18 1.74
N GLU A 93 9.37 -6.64 0.86
CA GLU A 93 10.11 -5.39 1.06
C GLU A 93 9.33 -4.15 0.59
#